data_AF-A0A8J5FMF2-F1
#
_entry.id   AF-A0A8J5FMF2-F1
#
_cell.length_a   1.000
_cell.length_b   1.000
_cell.length_c   1.000
_cell.angle_alpha   90.00
_cell.angle_beta   90.00
_cell.angle_gamma   90.00
#
_symmetry.space_group_name_H-M   'P 1'
#
loop_
_entity.id
_entity.type
_entity.pdbx_description
1 polymer ?
#
loop_
_entity_poly.entity_id
_entity_poly.type
_entity_poly.pdbx_seq_one_letter_code
_entity_poly.pdbx_strand_id
1 'polypeptide(L)'
;MSTPARKRLMRDFKRLQQDPPAGISGAPHENNIMLWNAVIFGPDDTPWDGGTFKLTLQFTEDYPNKPPTSLLCDPNPNSPANSEAARMFSENKREYNRKVRDIVEQSWTAD
;
A
#
# COMPACT_ATOMS: atom_id res chain seq x y z
N MET A 1 8.16 -27.67 8.28
CA MET A 1 9.31 -26.95 8.86
C MET A 1 9.11 -25.46 8.63
N SER A 2 9.17 -24.63 9.66
CA SER A 2 9.00 -23.17 9.52
C SER A 2 10.31 -22.54 9.00
N THR A 3 10.25 -21.87 7.85
CA THR A 3 11.41 -21.25 7.19
C THR A 3 11.83 -19.96 7.90
N PRO A 4 13.08 -19.49 7.71
CA PRO A 4 13.53 -18.20 8.25
C PRO A 4 12.62 -17.03 7.84
N ALA A 5 12.19 -16.99 6.58
CA ALA A 5 11.28 -15.98 6.06
C ALA A 5 9.94 -15.99 6.77
N ARG A 6 9.32 -17.17 6.95
CA ARG A 6 8.04 -17.28 7.68
C ARG A 6 8.16 -16.84 9.15
N LYS A 7 9.23 -17.25 9.84
CA LYS A 7 9.49 -16.80 11.23
C LYS A 7 9.65 -15.28 11.30
N ARG A 8 10.32 -14.70 10.31
CA ARG A 8 10.50 -13.26 10.20
C ARG A 8 9.16 -12.54 9.98
N LEU A 9 8.34 -13.01 9.05
CA LEU A 9 7.01 -12.46 8.78
C LEU A 9 6.08 -12.53 9.99
N MET A 10 6.10 -13.60 10.77
CA MET A 10 5.34 -13.68 12.02
C MET A 10 5.77 -12.61 13.04
N ARG A 11 7.07 -12.31 13.11
CA ARG A 11 7.59 -11.23 13.97
C ARG A 11 7.16 -9.86 13.47
N ASP A 12 7.24 -9.62 12.16
CA ASP A 12 6.81 -8.36 11.57
C ASP A 12 5.28 -8.16 11.74
N PHE A 13 4.48 -9.23 11.63
CA PHE A 13 3.05 -9.18 11.92
C PHE A 13 2.76 -8.82 13.37
N LYS A 14 3.45 -9.48 14.30
CA LYS A 14 3.31 -9.17 15.73
C LYS A 14 3.69 -7.73 16.04
N ARG A 15 4.75 -7.21 15.40
CA ARG A 15 5.15 -5.80 15.55
C ARG A 15 4.06 -4.86 15.03
N LEU A 16 3.50 -5.16 13.86
CA LEU A 16 2.43 -4.35 13.27
C LEU A 16 1.16 -4.33 14.14
N GLN A 17 0.84 -5.44 14.81
CA GLN A 17 -0.28 -5.51 15.77
C GLN A 17 -0.01 -4.75 17.08
N GLN A 18 1.24 -4.72 17.53
CA GLN A 18 1.63 -4.09 18.79
C GLN A 18 1.82 -2.58 18.67
N ASP A 19 2.36 -2.12 17.55
CA ASP A 19 2.68 -0.72 17.27
C ASP A 19 2.32 -0.41 15.81
N PRO A 20 1.01 -0.30 15.51
CA PRO A 20 0.55 -0.02 14.16
C PRO A 20 0.92 1.42 13.75
N PRO A 21 1.61 1.61 12.61
CA PRO A 21 1.84 2.95 12.09
C PRO A 21 0.52 3.66 11.80
N ALA A 22 0.49 4.98 12.01
CA ALA A 22 -0.69 5.79 11.73
C ALA A 22 -1.10 5.65 10.25
N GLY A 23 -2.40 5.40 10.03
CA GLY A 23 -2.97 5.27 8.70
C GLY A 23 -2.57 4.00 7.94
N ILE A 24 -1.94 3.00 8.57
CA ILE A 24 -1.55 1.75 7.89
C ILE A 24 -2.07 0.55 8.68
N SER A 25 -2.73 -0.37 7.99
CA SER A 25 -3.11 -1.68 8.51
C SER A 25 -2.61 -2.78 7.57
N GLY A 26 -2.32 -3.96 8.11
CA GLY A 26 -1.92 -5.09 7.30
C GLY A 26 -1.99 -6.41 8.03
N ALA A 27 -2.32 -7.47 7.30
CA ALA A 27 -2.41 -8.83 7.83
C ALA A 27 -2.08 -9.88 6.76
N PRO A 28 -1.46 -11.00 7.14
CA PRO A 28 -1.31 -12.15 6.26
C PRO A 28 -2.67 -12.77 5.92
N HIS A 29 -2.75 -13.41 4.76
CA HIS A 29 -3.86 -14.30 4.41
C HIS A 29 -3.87 -15.53 5.34
N GLU A 30 -5.06 -16.03 5.65
CA GLU A 30 -5.25 -17.18 6.56
C GLU A 30 -4.47 -18.42 6.12
N ASN A 31 -4.47 -18.70 4.80
CA ASN A 31 -3.89 -19.90 4.23
C ASN A 31 -2.45 -19.71 3.73
N ASN A 32 -1.96 -18.47 3.63
CA ASN A 32 -0.65 -18.18 3.08
C ASN A 32 -0.01 -16.93 3.68
N ILE A 33 0.90 -17.12 4.65
CA ILE A 33 1.66 -16.04 5.28
C ILE A 33 2.58 -15.27 4.30
N MET A 34 2.83 -15.80 3.10
CA MET A 34 3.58 -15.08 2.06
C MET A 34 2.72 -14.10 1.28
N LEU A 35 1.40 -14.09 1.49
CA LEU A 35 0.48 -13.12 0.91
C LEU A 35 -0.14 -12.31 2.02
N TRP A 36 -0.11 -10.99 1.90
CA TRP A 36 -0.68 -10.09 2.89
C TRP A 36 -1.61 -9.10 2.20
N ASN A 37 -2.69 -8.75 2.88
CA ASN A 37 -3.51 -7.60 2.54
C ASN A 37 -3.10 -6.44 3.44
N ALA A 38 -2.91 -5.27 2.86
CA ALA A 38 -2.64 -4.04 3.57
C ALA A 38 -3.63 -2.97 3.14
N VAL A 39 -3.91 -2.03 4.04
CA VAL A 39 -4.75 -0.86 3.77
C VAL A 39 -3.97 0.37 4.21
N ILE A 40 -3.90 1.37 3.33
CA ILE A 40 -3.33 2.68 3.63
C ILE A 40 -4.47 3.70 3.59
N PHE A 41 -4.62 4.44 4.68
CA PHE A 41 -5.51 5.57 4.77
C PHE A 41 -4.78 6.83 4.33
N GLY A 42 -5.45 7.64 3.52
CA GLY A 42 -4.94 8.94 3.10
C GLY A 42 -4.71 9.85 4.32
N PRO A 43 -3.55 10.52 4.45
CA PRO A 43 -3.30 11.39 5.59
C PRO A 43 -4.21 12.61 5.62
N ASP A 44 -4.59 13.02 6.83
CA ASP A 44 -5.31 14.27 7.10
C ASP A 44 -4.55 15.48 6.52
N ASP A 45 -5.28 16.55 6.19
CA ASP A 45 -4.74 17.78 5.61
C ASP A 45 -4.02 17.62 4.27
N THR A 46 -4.20 16.48 3.59
CA THR A 46 -3.71 16.25 2.23
C THR A 46 -4.88 16.05 1.25
N PRO A 47 -4.68 16.20 -0.07
CA PRO A 47 -5.72 15.87 -1.05
C PRO A 47 -6.20 14.41 -0.99
N TRP A 48 -5.39 13.53 -0.38
CA TRP A 48 -5.67 12.10 -0.20
C TRP A 48 -6.56 11.79 1.01
N ASP A 49 -6.80 12.78 1.88
CA ASP A 49 -7.64 12.66 3.06
C ASP A 49 -9.01 12.02 2.73
N GLY A 50 -9.37 11.01 3.54
CA GLY A 50 -10.53 10.15 3.36
C GLY A 50 -10.30 8.95 2.42
N GLY A 51 -9.18 8.87 1.72
CA GLY A 51 -8.86 7.76 0.81
C GLY A 51 -8.55 6.46 1.55
N THR A 52 -8.96 5.32 0.98
CA THR A 52 -8.68 3.98 1.51
C THR A 52 -8.09 3.10 0.42
N PHE A 53 -6.79 2.85 0.48
CA PHE A 53 -6.04 2.16 -0.58
C PHE A 53 -5.68 0.74 -0.13
N LYS A 54 -6.31 -0.26 -0.76
CA LYS A 54 -6.02 -1.69 -0.52
C LYS A 54 -4.81 -2.12 -1.36
N LEU A 55 -3.88 -2.85 -0.75
CA LEU A 55 -2.70 -3.41 -1.41
C LEU A 55 -2.55 -4.89 -1.07
N THR A 56 -2.06 -5.68 -2.02
CA THR A 56 -1.62 -7.05 -1.77
C THR A 56 -0.10 -7.11 -1.79
N LEU A 57 0.53 -7.60 -0.73
CA LEU A 57 1.98 -7.81 -0.66
C LEU A 57 2.28 -9.29 -0.83
N GLN A 58 3.18 -9.62 -1.77
CA GLN A 58 3.65 -10.97 -2.00
C GLN A 58 5.14 -11.10 -1.63
N PHE A 59 5.40 -11.95 -0.64
CA PHE A 59 6.72 -12.29 -0.15
C PHE A 59 7.25 -13.57 -0.80
N THR A 60 8.57 -13.72 -0.80
CA THR A 60 9.24 -14.97 -1.19
C THR A 60 10.02 -15.54 0.01
N GLU A 61 10.52 -16.78 -0.11
CA GLU A 61 11.35 -17.41 0.92
C GLU A 61 12.71 -16.71 1.11
N ASP A 62 13.08 -15.77 0.23
CA ASP A 62 14.28 -14.93 0.36
C ASP A 62 14.07 -13.69 1.24
N TYR A 63 12.85 -13.46 1.75
CA TYR A 63 12.58 -12.36 2.68
C TYR A 63 13.37 -12.55 3.99
N PRO A 64 14.07 -11.52 4.50
CA PRO A 64 14.01 -10.09 4.13
C PRO A 64 15.09 -9.63 3.14
N ASN A 65 15.92 -10.52 2.61
CA ASN A 65 16.99 -10.17 1.67
C ASN A 65 16.41 -9.68 0.33
N LYS A 66 15.25 -10.22 -0.07
CA LYS A 66 14.44 -9.72 -1.18
C LYS A 66 13.17 -9.03 -0.64
N PRO A 67 12.84 -7.81 -1.10
CA PRO A 67 11.61 -7.13 -0.69
C PRO A 67 10.36 -7.83 -1.25
N PRO A 68 9.17 -7.61 -0.65
CA PRO A 68 7.92 -8.06 -1.23
C PRO A 68 7.61 -7.35 -2.54
N THR A 69 6.91 -8.04 -3.43
CA THR A 69 6.26 -7.41 -4.59
C THR A 69 4.91 -6.86 -4.13
N SER A 70 4.66 -5.57 -4.33
CA SER A 70 3.33 -5.00 -4.13
C SER A 70 2.52 -5.19 -5.41
N LEU A 71 1.39 -5.88 -5.27
CA LEU A 71 0.33 -5.95 -6.25
C LEU A 71 -0.73 -4.93 -5.79
N LEU A 72 -0.57 -3.67 -6.20
CA LEU A 72 -1.76 -2.85 -6.41
C LEU A 72 -2.58 -3.65 -7.43
N CYS A 73 -3.83 -4.00 -7.13
CA CYS A 73 -4.60 -4.99 -7.90
C CYS A 73 -4.89 -4.62 -9.38
N ASP A 74 -4.28 -3.57 -9.91
CA ASP A 74 -4.27 -3.21 -11.32
C ASP A 74 -2.95 -2.45 -11.64
N PRO A 75 -2.46 -2.48 -12.88
CA PRO A 75 -1.05 -2.33 -13.21
C PRO A 75 -0.44 -1.01 -12.72
N ASN A 76 0.86 -1.03 -12.41
CA ASN A 76 1.69 0.16 -12.27
C ASN A 76 2.44 0.45 -13.60
N PRO A 77 1.84 1.16 -14.57
CA PRO A 77 2.51 1.52 -15.81
C PRO A 77 3.54 2.67 -15.65
N ASN A 78 3.70 3.27 -14.46
CA ASN A 78 4.38 4.56 -14.27
C ASN A 78 5.30 4.65 -13.03
N SER A 79 6.02 3.58 -12.69
CA SER A 79 7.20 3.73 -11.82
C SER A 79 8.40 4.00 -12.72
N PRO A 80 9.12 5.15 -12.69
CA PRO A 80 9.23 6.19 -11.66
C PRO A 80 8.46 7.48 -11.98
N ALA A 81 7.83 7.99 -10.94
CA ALA A 81 7.37 9.37 -10.76
C ALA A 81 6.49 9.89 -11.90
N ASN A 82 5.24 9.40 -11.97
CA ASN A 82 4.13 9.91 -12.79
C ASN A 82 4.37 11.40 -13.17
N SER A 83 5.03 11.61 -14.30
CA SER A 83 5.61 12.91 -14.64
C SER A 83 4.48 13.90 -14.93
N GLU A 84 3.36 13.38 -15.40
CA GLU A 84 2.10 14.09 -15.50
C GLU A 84 1.62 14.56 -14.11
N ALA A 85 1.59 13.68 -13.10
CA ALA A 85 1.20 14.07 -11.75
C ALA A 85 2.18 15.07 -11.11
N ALA A 86 3.49 14.89 -11.30
CA ALA A 86 4.51 15.82 -10.81
C ALA A 86 4.41 17.19 -11.51
N ARG A 87 4.18 17.19 -12.84
CA ARG A 87 3.95 18.39 -13.63
C ARG A 87 2.65 19.09 -13.21
N MET A 88 1.56 18.35 -13.06
CA MET A 88 0.30 18.90 -12.56
C MET A 88 0.44 19.45 -11.14
N PHE A 89 1.16 18.79 -10.24
CA PHE A 89 1.38 19.31 -8.90
C PHE A 89 2.12 20.65 -8.90
N SER A 90 3.09 20.82 -9.82
CA SER A 90 3.91 22.03 -9.95
C SER A 90 3.21 23.16 -10.73
N GLU A 91 2.60 22.84 -11.87
CA GLU A 91 2.01 23.81 -12.81
C GLU A 91 0.53 24.10 -12.52
N ASN A 92 -0.23 23.09 -12.07
CA ASN A 92 -1.68 23.18 -11.88
C ASN A 92 -2.16 22.36 -10.67
N LYS A 93 -1.79 22.82 -9.48
CA LYS A 93 -2.14 22.16 -8.21
C LYS A 93 -3.65 21.93 -8.05
N ARG A 94 -4.48 22.81 -8.65
CA ARG A 94 -5.95 22.67 -8.62
C ARG A 94 -6.41 21.42 -9.38
N GLU A 95 -5.89 21.17 -10.57
CA GLU A 95 -6.23 19.99 -11.36
C GLU A 95 -5.69 18.71 -10.73
N TYR A 96 -4.45 18.76 -10.21
CA TYR A 96 -3.90 17.65 -9.42
C TYR A 96 -4.83 17.27 -8.27
N ASN A 97 -5.23 18.25 -7.44
CA ASN A 97 -6.12 18.01 -6.31
C ASN A 97 -7.47 17.45 -6.76
N ARG A 98 -8.04 17.92 -7.88
CA ARG A 98 -9.29 17.37 -8.43
C ARG A 98 -9.12 15.88 -8.76
N LYS A 99 -8.09 15.52 -9.53
CA LYS A 99 -7.83 14.11 -9.90
C LYS A 99 -7.59 13.23 -8.67
N VAL A 100 -6.88 13.73 -7.66
CA VAL A 100 -6.69 12.98 -6.40
C VAL A 100 -8.01 12.74 -5.68
N ARG A 101 -8.92 13.73 -5.64
CA ARG A 101 -10.25 13.56 -5.06
C ARG A 101 -11.07 12.50 -5.80
N ASP A 102 -11.03 12.47 -7.13
CA ASP A 102 -11.70 11.43 -7.92
C ASP A 102 -11.16 10.02 -7.56
N ILE A 103 -9.84 9.90 -7.36
CA ILE A 103 -9.19 8.64 -6.94
C ILE A 103 -9.59 8.25 -5.51
N VAL A 104 -9.67 9.22 -4.59
CA VAL A 104 -10.14 9.00 -3.22
C VAL A 104 -11.57 8.46 -3.22
N GLU A 105 -12.47 9.04 -4.01
CA GLU A 105 -13.85 8.58 -4.12
C GLU A 105 -13.92 7.15 -4.69
N GLN A 106 -13.14 6.86 -5.74
CA GLN A 106 -13.06 5.51 -6.32
C GLN A 106 -12.57 4.48 -5.30
N SER A 107 -11.65 4.87 -4.41
CA SER A 107 -11.09 3.99 -3.38
C SER A 107 -12.14 3.44 -2.40
N TRP A 108 -13.29 4.12 -2.26
CA TRP A 108 -14.41 3.65 -1.43
C TRP A 108 -15.24 2.54 -2.10
N THR A 109 -15.22 2.50 -3.42
CA THR A 109 -15.99 1.55 -4.23
C THR A 109 -15.19 0.36 -4.75
N ALA A 110 -13.86 0.40 -4.57
CA ALA A 110 -12.97 -0.68 -4.97
C ALA A 110 -13.02 -1.81 -3.93
N ASP A 111 -13.79 -2.86 -4.23
CA ASP A 111 -13.89 -4.06 -3.41
C ASP A 111 -12.71 -5.03 -3.59
#